data_AF-A0A2N8NAP6-F1
#
_entry.id   AF-A0A2N8NAP6-F1
#
_cell.length_a   1.000
_cell.length_b   1.000
_cell.length_c   1.000
_cell.angle_alpha   90.00
_cell.angle_beta   90.00
_cell.angle_gamma   90.00
#
_symmetry.space_group_name_H-M   'P 1'
#
loop_
_entity.id
_entity.type
_entity.pdbx_description
1 polymer ?
#
loop_
_entity_poly.entity_id
_entity_poly.type
_entity_poly.pdbx_seq_one_letter_code
_entity_poly.pdbx_strand_id
1 'polypeptide(L)'
;MKPTLLLLTALLLTACLPLRRAPRGTHSRVDSVFVQRLVPVPVPPDTSLMRALLRCNAEGRIAMERLSIATTRNARLAFLLDSLGELRVETIVRHDTVWARADSVFLTRDVVREVVREVERKPTRWERFIHGFGVGAFWVCIGAAIFGLAWLAIRLYRRRLPLGR
;
A
#
# COMPACT_ATOMS: atom_id res chain seq x y z
N MET A 1 20.65 -58.96 15.70
CA MET A 1 19.57 -58.24 16.42
C MET A 1 19.91 -56.82 16.85
N LYS A 2 21.20 -56.43 16.98
CA LYS A 2 21.61 -55.05 17.32
C LYS A 2 21.52 -54.02 16.16
N PRO A 3 21.82 -54.35 14.88
CA PRO A 3 21.83 -53.32 13.83
C PRO A 3 20.41 -52.94 13.37
N THR A 4 19.46 -53.87 13.41
CA THR A 4 18.05 -53.64 13.04
C THR A 4 17.36 -52.67 13.99
N LEU A 5 17.72 -52.69 15.28
CA LEU A 5 17.16 -51.81 16.29
C LEU A 5 17.69 -50.37 16.18
N LEU A 6 18.97 -50.22 15.80
CA LEU A 6 19.60 -48.92 15.47
C LEU A 6 19.04 -48.29 14.19
N LEU A 7 18.71 -49.11 13.19
CA LEU A 7 18.15 -48.63 11.92
C LEU A 7 16.70 -48.16 12.08
N LEU A 8 15.92 -48.85 12.93
CA LEU A 8 14.56 -48.45 13.30
C LEU A 8 14.53 -47.15 14.10
N THR A 9 15.45 -46.94 15.05
CA THR A 9 15.52 -45.70 15.82
C THR A 9 15.98 -44.51 14.97
N ALA A 10 16.92 -44.71 14.05
CA ALA A 10 17.34 -43.67 13.11
C ALA A 10 16.22 -43.24 12.16
N LEU A 11 15.42 -44.20 11.65
CA LEU A 11 14.31 -43.92 10.75
C LEU A 11 13.21 -43.08 11.44
N LEU A 12 12.91 -43.38 12.71
CA LEU A 12 11.96 -42.63 13.54
C LEU A 12 12.38 -41.17 13.78
N LEU A 13 13.68 -40.89 13.85
CA LEU A 13 14.19 -39.52 14.05
C LEU A 13 14.15 -38.68 12.75
N THR A 14 14.28 -39.31 11.58
CA THR A 14 14.26 -38.60 10.29
C THR A 14 12.87 -38.22 9.79
N ALA A 15 11.80 -38.89 10.27
CA ALA A 15 10.42 -38.57 9.88
C ALA A 15 9.87 -37.27 10.50
N CYS A 16 10.57 -36.68 11.49
CA CYS A 16 10.16 -35.47 12.19
C CYS A 16 10.65 -34.16 11.55
N LEU A 17 11.25 -34.19 10.35
CA LEU A 17 11.70 -32.97 9.70
C LEU A 17 10.51 -32.15 9.17
N PRO A 18 10.35 -30.88 9.60
CA PRO A 18 9.21 -30.05 9.21
C PRO A 18 9.28 -29.71 7.72
N LEU A 19 8.18 -30.00 7.01
CA LEU A 19 8.00 -29.70 5.59
C LEU A 19 7.99 -28.16 5.38
N ARG A 20 9.14 -27.56 5.05
CA ARG A 20 9.20 -26.15 4.62
C ARG A 20 8.40 -25.99 3.33
N ARG A 21 7.23 -25.33 3.42
CA ARG A 21 6.43 -24.96 2.25
C ARG A 21 6.78 -23.54 1.83
N ALA A 22 7.17 -23.40 0.56
CA ALA A 22 7.37 -22.10 -0.08
C ALA A 22 6.05 -21.32 -0.18
N PRO A 23 6.07 -19.99 0.00
CA PRO A 23 4.88 -19.16 -0.14
C PRO A 23 4.45 -19.11 -1.62
N ARG A 24 3.17 -19.37 -1.88
CA ARG A 24 2.55 -19.17 -3.20
C ARG A 24 2.43 -17.66 -3.47
N GLY A 25 2.94 -17.23 -4.62
CA GLY A 25 2.88 -15.84 -5.07
C GLY A 25 1.44 -15.36 -5.23
N THR A 26 1.14 -14.22 -4.63
CA THR A 26 -0.12 -13.49 -4.77
C THR A 26 -0.09 -12.68 -6.08
N HIS A 27 -1.09 -12.90 -6.94
CA HIS A 27 -1.33 -12.04 -8.10
C HIS A 27 -2.08 -10.78 -7.65
N SER A 28 -1.46 -9.61 -7.76
CA SER A 28 -2.11 -8.34 -7.48
C SER A 28 -2.98 -7.92 -8.67
N ARG A 29 -4.29 -7.87 -8.45
CA ARG A 29 -5.25 -7.25 -9.36
C ARG A 29 -5.18 -5.73 -9.17
N VAL A 30 -4.87 -4.99 -10.23
CA VAL A 30 -4.82 -3.52 -10.21
C VAL A 30 -6.11 -3.01 -10.85
N ASP A 31 -7.00 -2.42 -10.05
CA ASP A 31 -8.21 -1.78 -10.55
C ASP A 31 -7.98 -0.25 -10.62
N SER A 32 -8.05 0.34 -11.82
CA SER A 32 -7.95 1.78 -12.02
C SER A 32 -9.33 2.43 -11.95
N VAL A 33 -9.51 3.42 -11.07
CA VAL A 33 -10.77 4.17 -10.94
C VAL A 33 -10.65 5.52 -11.66
N PHE A 34 -11.54 5.77 -12.63
CA PHE A 34 -11.62 7.04 -13.34
C PHE A 34 -12.51 8.01 -12.55
N VAL A 35 -11.93 9.11 -12.06
CA VAL A 35 -12.67 10.19 -11.38
C VAL A 35 -12.54 11.46 -12.21
N GLN A 36 -13.68 11.99 -12.64
CA GLN A 36 -13.75 13.22 -13.43
C GLN A 36 -13.70 14.42 -12.51
N ARG A 37 -12.73 15.31 -12.71
CA ARG A 37 -12.60 16.55 -11.93
C ARG A 37 -12.62 17.76 -12.86
N LEU A 38 -13.18 18.87 -12.37
CA LEU A 38 -13.12 20.16 -13.04
C LEU A 38 -11.85 20.88 -12.59
N VAL A 39 -11.02 21.30 -13.55
CA VAL A 39 -9.76 22.01 -13.29
C VAL A 39 -9.86 23.40 -13.93
N PRO A 40 -9.47 24.47 -13.21
CA PRO A 40 -9.49 25.82 -13.77
C PRO A 40 -8.36 25.95 -14.81
N VAL A 41 -8.71 26.37 -16.02
CA VAL A 41 -7.75 26.63 -17.11
C VAL A 41 -7.51 28.14 -17.18
N PRO A 42 -6.24 28.58 -17.16
CA PRO A 42 -5.92 30.01 -17.33
C PRO A 42 -6.27 30.45 -18.76
N VAL A 43 -7.13 31.44 -18.87
CA VAL A 43 -7.45 32.13 -20.14
C VAL A 43 -6.31 33.12 -20.43
N PRO A 44 -5.91 33.31 -21.70
CA PRO A 44 -4.90 34.31 -22.05
C PRO A 44 -5.24 35.69 -21.47
N PRO A 45 -4.24 36.45 -21.00
CA PRO A 45 -4.45 37.73 -20.33
C PRO A 45 -5.10 38.73 -21.27
N ASP A 46 -6.16 39.40 -20.78
CA ASP A 46 -6.80 40.49 -21.49
C ASP A 46 -5.87 41.70 -21.63
N THR A 47 -5.89 42.32 -22.81
CA THR A 47 -5.02 43.46 -23.14
C THR A 47 -5.83 44.70 -23.46
N SER A 48 -5.27 45.87 -23.16
CA SER A 48 -5.83 47.14 -23.61
C SER A 48 -4.72 48.03 -24.17
N LEU A 49 -5.06 48.81 -25.20
CA LEU A 49 -4.13 49.67 -25.92
C LEU A 49 -4.74 51.06 -26.09
N MET A 50 -3.95 52.08 -25.73
CA MET A 50 -4.29 53.49 -25.88
C MET A 50 -3.30 54.15 -26.84
N ARG A 51 -3.81 54.92 -27.79
CA ARG A 51 -3.00 55.77 -28.68
C ARG A 51 -3.56 57.18 -28.66
N ALA A 52 -2.70 58.15 -28.33
CA ALA A 52 -2.98 59.56 -28.40
C ALA A 52 -2.09 60.20 -29.46
N LEU A 53 -2.68 61.03 -30.32
CA LEU A 53 -1.95 61.83 -31.30
C LEU A 53 -1.91 63.26 -30.79
N LEU A 54 -0.70 63.75 -30.54
CA LEU A 54 -0.43 65.11 -30.10
C LEU A 54 0.07 65.92 -31.30
N ARG A 55 -0.55 67.08 -31.52
CA ARG A 55 -0.19 68.01 -32.59
C ARG A 55 0.31 69.31 -31.99
N CYS A 56 1.39 69.83 -32.56
CA CYS A 56 1.92 71.14 -32.21
C CYS A 56 1.32 72.20 -33.14
N ASN A 57 0.75 73.25 -32.54
CA ASN A 57 0.26 74.42 -33.26
C ASN A 57 1.41 75.38 -33.59
N ALA A 58 1.20 76.29 -34.55
CA ALA A 58 2.20 77.28 -34.95
C ALA A 58 2.65 78.21 -33.80
N GLU A 59 1.83 78.32 -32.75
CA GLU A 59 2.10 79.07 -31.51
C GLU A 59 2.95 78.29 -30.49
N GLY A 60 3.43 77.09 -30.85
CA GLY A 60 4.23 76.22 -29.98
C GLY A 60 3.44 75.46 -28.92
N ARG A 61 2.10 75.45 -29.00
CA ARG A 61 1.21 74.74 -28.07
C ARG A 61 0.97 73.30 -28.55
N ILE A 62 1.11 72.34 -27.65
CA ILE A 62 0.85 70.92 -27.93
C ILE A 62 -0.60 70.62 -27.52
N ALA A 63 -1.44 70.20 -28.48
CA ALA A 63 -2.82 69.83 -28.26
C ALA A 63 -3.07 68.37 -28.68
N MET A 64 -3.94 67.65 -27.99
CA MET A 64 -4.35 66.30 -28.39
C MET A 64 -5.37 66.37 -29.52
N GLU A 65 -5.04 65.82 -30.69
CA GLU A 65 -5.88 65.86 -31.89
C GLU A 65 -6.77 64.62 -32.01
N ARG A 66 -6.25 63.44 -31.64
CA ARG A 66 -7.02 62.19 -31.65
C ARG A 66 -6.66 61.29 -30.48
N LEU A 67 -7.67 60.61 -29.97
CA LEU A 67 -7.54 59.55 -28.98
C LEU A 67 -8.25 58.29 -29.48
N SER A 68 -7.53 57.18 -29.55
CA SER A 68 -8.09 55.87 -29.91
C SER A 68 -7.79 54.86 -28.81
N ILE A 69 -8.84 54.14 -28.39
CA ILE A 69 -8.79 53.15 -27.32
C ILE A 69 -9.25 51.81 -27.89
N ALA A 70 -8.48 50.75 -27.68
CA ALA A 70 -8.83 49.39 -28.06
C ALA A 70 -8.74 48.48 -26.83
N THR A 71 -9.82 47.76 -26.54
CA THR A 71 -9.94 46.86 -25.39
C THR A 71 -10.48 45.49 -25.80
N THR A 72 -10.05 44.42 -25.16
CA THR A 72 -10.70 43.10 -25.24
C THR A 72 -12.01 43.10 -24.44
N ARG A 73 -12.83 42.04 -24.57
CA ARG A 73 -14.19 42.00 -23.97
C ARG A 73 -14.24 42.23 -22.46
N ASN A 74 -13.21 41.81 -21.73
CA ASN A 74 -13.17 41.82 -20.27
C ASN A 74 -12.18 42.84 -19.68
N ALA A 75 -11.51 43.63 -20.52
CA ALA A 75 -10.67 44.74 -20.11
C ALA A 75 -11.40 46.07 -20.25
N ARG A 76 -11.30 46.91 -19.22
CA ARG A 76 -11.71 48.32 -19.25
C ARG A 76 -10.48 49.19 -19.01
N LEU A 77 -10.37 50.30 -19.73
CA LEU A 77 -9.27 51.24 -19.60
C LEU A 77 -9.78 52.54 -18.96
N ALA A 78 -9.21 52.92 -17.83
CA ALA A 78 -9.44 54.19 -17.16
C ALA A 78 -8.16 55.04 -17.31
N PHE A 79 -8.31 56.31 -17.65
CA PHE A 79 -7.18 57.22 -17.73
C PHE A 79 -7.56 58.58 -17.14
N LEU A 80 -6.59 59.21 -16.49
CA LEU A 80 -6.73 60.54 -15.90
C LEU A 80 -5.54 61.38 -16.37
N LEU A 81 -5.85 62.53 -16.95
CA LEU A 81 -4.85 63.51 -17.37
C LEU A 81 -4.95 64.71 -16.43
N ASP A 82 -3.94 64.89 -15.59
CA ASP A 82 -3.89 66.02 -14.67
C ASP A 82 -3.51 67.30 -15.43
N SER A 83 -3.94 68.45 -14.90
CA SER A 83 -3.60 69.80 -15.35
C SER A 83 -2.09 70.07 -15.41
N LEU A 84 -1.30 69.30 -14.64
CA LEU A 84 0.17 69.31 -14.62
C LEU A 84 0.81 68.45 -15.73
N GLY A 85 0.00 67.79 -16.56
CA GLY A 85 0.46 66.95 -17.68
C GLY A 85 0.81 65.51 -17.30
N GLU A 86 0.53 65.08 -16.06
CA GLU A 86 0.69 63.68 -15.65
C GLU A 86 -0.45 62.82 -16.21
N LEU A 87 -0.11 61.80 -17.00
CA LEU A 87 -1.07 60.83 -17.53
C LEU A 87 -1.03 59.55 -16.71
N ARG A 88 -2.08 59.29 -15.94
CA ARG A 88 -2.28 58.02 -15.24
C ARG A 88 -3.16 57.11 -16.09
N VAL A 89 -2.67 55.90 -16.35
CA VAL A 89 -3.38 54.88 -17.12
C VAL A 89 -3.54 53.65 -16.25
N GLU A 90 -4.79 53.26 -16.00
CA GLU A 90 -5.13 52.09 -15.21
C GLU A 90 -6.01 51.15 -16.05
N THR A 91 -5.60 49.89 -16.10
CA THR A 91 -6.32 48.85 -16.84
C THR A 91 -7.05 47.95 -15.85
N ILE A 92 -8.36 47.99 -15.86
CA ILE A 92 -9.22 47.19 -15.00
C ILE A 92 -9.58 45.91 -15.76
N VAL A 93 -9.04 44.78 -15.32
CA VAL A 93 -9.29 43.46 -15.94
C VAL A 93 -10.20 42.63 -15.04
N ARG A 94 -11.27 42.09 -15.59
CA ARG A 94 -12.07 41.06 -14.92
C ARG A 94 -11.52 39.69 -15.32
N HIS A 95 -10.89 38.97 -14.38
CA HIS A 95 -10.39 37.63 -14.65
C HIS A 95 -11.53 36.60 -14.67
N ASP A 96 -11.74 35.97 -15.82
CA ASP A 96 -12.66 34.83 -15.96
C ASP A 96 -11.85 33.53 -15.83
N THR A 97 -12.37 32.58 -15.03
CA THR A 97 -11.83 31.21 -14.99
C THR A 97 -12.78 30.28 -15.72
N VAL A 98 -12.27 29.55 -16.71
CA VAL A 98 -13.03 28.51 -17.41
C VAL A 98 -12.69 27.17 -16.78
N TRP A 99 -13.71 26.43 -16.37
CA TRP A 99 -13.57 25.09 -15.81
C TRP A 99 -13.58 24.07 -16.94
N ALA A 100 -12.43 23.46 -17.22
CA ALA A 100 -12.35 22.35 -18.16
C ALA A 100 -12.42 21.02 -17.41
N ARG A 101 -13.07 20.02 -18.04
CA ARG A 101 -13.08 18.64 -17.53
C ARG A 101 -11.71 18.02 -17.78
N ALA A 102 -11.05 17.60 -16.71
CA ALA A 102 -9.81 16.85 -16.78
C ALA A 102 -10.01 15.45 -16.20
N ASP A 103 -9.64 14.43 -16.97
CA ASP A 103 -9.65 13.04 -16.53
C ASP A 103 -8.31 12.76 -15.82
N SER A 104 -8.32 12.74 -14.49
CA SER A 104 -7.16 12.34 -13.69
C SER A 104 -7.25 10.85 -13.35
N VAL A 105 -6.26 10.07 -13.80
CA VAL A 105 -6.16 8.64 -13.48
C VAL A 105 -5.50 8.48 -12.11
N PHE A 106 -6.27 8.13 -11.09
CA PHE A 106 -5.71 7.72 -9.81
C PHE A 106 -5.48 6.20 -9.85
N LEU A 107 -4.21 5.79 -9.95
CA LEU A 107 -3.85 4.42 -9.59
C LEU A 107 -3.84 4.34 -8.07
N THR A 108 -4.99 4.02 -7.46
CA THR A 108 -5.03 3.48 -6.11
C THR A 108 -4.31 2.13 -6.15
N ARG A 109 -2.98 2.18 -6.01
CA ARG A 109 -2.25 1.03 -5.47
C ARG A 109 -2.66 0.95 -4.02
N ASP A 110 -3.81 0.35 -3.78
CA ASP A 110 -4.10 -0.28 -2.51
C ASP A 110 -3.11 -1.44 -2.41
N VAL A 111 -1.88 -1.10 -2.01
CA VAL A 111 -1.00 -2.06 -1.37
C VAL A 111 -1.72 -2.31 -0.05
N VAL A 112 -2.74 -3.17 -0.12
CA VAL A 112 -3.26 -3.88 1.03
C VAL A 112 -2.01 -4.55 1.55
N ARG A 113 -1.40 -3.92 2.56
CA ARG A 113 -0.31 -4.51 3.32
C ARG A 113 -1.03 -5.61 4.06
N GLU A 114 -1.22 -6.74 3.37
CA GLU A 114 -1.68 -7.97 3.94
C GLU A 114 -0.60 -8.30 4.96
N VAL A 115 -0.78 -7.77 6.18
CA VAL A 115 -0.07 -8.23 7.34
C VAL A 115 -0.51 -9.67 7.42
N VAL A 116 0.34 -10.56 6.89
CA VAL A 116 0.19 -12.00 6.98
C VAL A 116 0.30 -12.30 8.47
N ARG A 117 -0.80 -12.09 9.18
CA ARG A 117 -0.94 -12.47 10.56
C ARG A 117 -0.98 -13.97 10.49
N GLU A 118 0.09 -14.61 10.92
CA GLU A 118 0.18 -16.05 11.02
C GLU A 118 -0.94 -16.49 11.99
N VAL A 119 -2.09 -16.82 11.43
CA VAL A 119 -3.21 -17.37 12.19
C VAL A 119 -2.80 -18.79 12.53
N GLU A 120 -2.64 -19.06 13.82
CA GLU A 120 -2.39 -20.42 14.32
C GLU A 120 -3.45 -21.37 13.73
N ARG A 121 -3.00 -22.27 12.85
CA ARG A 121 -3.89 -23.19 12.15
C ARG A 121 -4.48 -24.14 13.19
N LYS A 122 -5.81 -24.09 13.36
CA LYS A 122 -6.52 -25.07 14.19
C LYS A 122 -6.20 -26.48 13.66
N PRO A 123 -5.69 -27.40 14.51
CA PRO A 123 -5.30 -28.73 14.06
C PRO A 123 -6.52 -29.45 13.51
N THR A 124 -6.34 -30.08 12.34
CA THR A 124 -7.40 -30.85 11.69
C THR A 124 -7.80 -32.02 12.57
N ARG A 125 -9.04 -32.51 12.42
CA ARG A 125 -9.52 -33.68 13.19
C ARG A 125 -8.59 -34.89 13.03
N TRP A 126 -8.02 -35.06 11.83
CA TRP A 126 -7.09 -36.14 11.52
C TRP A 126 -5.72 -35.97 12.18
N GLU A 127 -5.12 -34.78 12.12
CA GLU A 127 -3.86 -34.49 12.82
C GLU A 127 -4.00 -34.67 14.34
N ARG A 128 -5.14 -34.25 14.91
CA ARG A 128 -5.43 -34.43 16.34
C ARG A 128 -5.60 -35.91 16.72
N PHE A 129 -6.22 -36.69 15.84
CA PHE A 129 -6.37 -38.12 16.00
C PHE A 129 -5.01 -38.84 15.99
N ILE A 130 -4.15 -38.55 15.00
CA ILE A 130 -2.79 -39.12 14.92
C ILE A 130 -1.95 -38.73 16.13
N HIS A 131 -2.01 -37.46 16.55
CA HIS A 131 -1.29 -36.99 17.73
C HIS A 131 -1.75 -37.73 19.00
N GLY A 132 -3.06 -37.88 19.19
CA GLY A 132 -3.62 -38.65 20.31
C GLY A 132 -3.20 -40.11 20.28
N PHE A 133 -3.24 -40.74 19.11
CA PHE A 133 -2.81 -42.13 18.92
C PHE A 133 -1.32 -42.32 19.22
N GLY A 134 -0.47 -41.38 18.77
CA GLY A 134 0.97 -41.39 19.04
C GLY A 134 1.30 -41.27 20.54
N VAL A 135 0.61 -40.36 21.25
CA VAL A 135 0.77 -40.22 22.71
C VAL A 135 0.31 -41.47 23.44
N GLY A 136 -0.82 -42.07 23.03
CA GLY A 136 -1.32 -43.31 23.62
C GLY A 136 -0.34 -44.48 23.43
N ALA A 137 0.19 -44.67 22.22
CA ALA A 137 1.16 -45.72 21.93
C ALA A 137 2.46 -45.57 22.75
N PHE A 138 2.91 -44.33 22.99
CA PHE A 138 4.09 -44.06 23.81
C PHE A 138 3.90 -44.51 25.26
N TRP A 139 2.75 -44.22 25.87
CA TRP A 139 2.44 -44.66 27.24
C TRP A 139 2.32 -46.18 27.37
N VAL A 140 1.75 -46.85 26.36
CA VAL A 140 1.68 -48.33 26.33
C VAL A 140 3.08 -48.94 26.30
N CYS A 141 4.00 -48.38 25.53
CA CYS A 141 5.39 -48.85 25.47
C CYS A 141 6.11 -48.69 26.82
N ILE A 142 5.92 -47.55 27.50
CA ILE A 142 6.47 -47.30 28.83
C ILE A 142 5.90 -48.30 29.85
N GLY A 143 4.57 -48.52 29.84
CA GLY A 143 3.91 -49.48 30.72
C GLY A 143 4.44 -50.91 30.52
N ALA A 144 4.60 -51.34 29.27
CA ALA A 144 5.17 -52.65 28.94
C ALA A 144 6.62 -52.81 29.41
N ALA A 145 7.44 -51.74 29.31
CA ALA A 145 8.81 -51.75 29.79
C ALA A 145 8.88 -51.90 31.32
N ILE A 146 8.06 -51.16 32.06
CA ILE A 146 7.97 -51.24 33.54
C ILE A 146 7.48 -52.62 33.96
N PHE A 147 6.44 -53.15 33.31
CA PHE A 147 5.93 -54.49 33.58
C PHE A 147 6.96 -55.58 33.29
N GLY A 148 7.71 -55.44 32.18
CA GLY A 148 8.81 -56.33 31.83
C GLY A 148 9.92 -56.32 32.88
N LEU A 149 10.32 -55.15 33.37
CA LEU A 149 11.30 -55.00 34.45
C LEU A 149 10.81 -55.60 35.77
N ALA A 150 9.55 -55.36 36.14
CA ALA A 150 8.95 -55.93 37.35
C ALA A 150 8.87 -57.46 37.27
N TRP A 151 8.45 -58.01 36.13
CA TRP A 151 8.42 -59.46 35.92
C TRP A 151 9.83 -60.08 35.95
N LEU A 152 10.82 -59.40 35.36
CA LEU A 152 12.21 -59.86 35.38
C LEU A 152 12.79 -59.82 36.80
N ALA A 153 12.48 -58.79 37.59
CA ALA A 153 12.83 -58.71 39.00
C ALA A 153 12.18 -59.84 39.83
N ILE A 154 10.88 -60.10 39.64
CA ILE A 154 10.17 -61.21 40.32
C ILE A 154 10.74 -62.57 39.89
N ARG A 155 11.06 -62.74 38.61
CA ARG A 155 11.67 -63.97 38.08
C ARG A 155 13.07 -64.20 38.66
N LEU A 156 13.87 -63.14 38.81
CA LEU A 156 15.17 -63.21 39.47
C LEU A 156 15.02 -63.49 40.97
N TYR A 157 14.04 -62.89 41.64
CA TYR A 157 13.73 -63.17 43.04
C TYR A 157 13.32 -64.64 43.25
N ARG A 158 12.42 -65.17 42.41
CA ARG A 158 12.03 -66.60 42.43
C ARG A 158 13.18 -67.55 42.10
N ARG A 159 14.12 -67.17 41.23
CA ARG A 159 15.33 -67.97 40.93
C ARG A 159 16.37 -67.94 42.05
N ARG A 160 16.38 -66.91 42.91
CA ARG A 160 17.26 -66.81 44.08
C ARG A 160 16.69 -67.49 45.33
N LEU A 161 15.45 -67.97 45.30
CA LEU A 161 14.91 -68.85 46.34
C LEU A 161 15.43 -70.28 46.08
N PRO A 162 16.30 -70.84 46.95
CA PRO A 162 16.68 -72.22 46.85
C PRO A 162 15.45 -73.09 47.17
N LEU A 163 14.91 -73.78 46.17
CA LEU A 163 14.26 -75.06 46.41
C LEU A 163 15.38 -76.04 46.76
N GLY A 164 15.74 -76.07 48.05
CA GLY A 164 16.87 -76.83 48.55
C GLY A 164 16.62 -77.32 49.97
N ARG A 165 15.96 -78.47 50.03
CA ARG A 165 16.04 -79.53 51.05
C ARG A 165 15.53 -79.24 52.46
#